data_AF-A0A1J4L2M7-F1
#
_entry.id   AF-A0A1J4L2M7-F1
#
_cell.length_a   1.000
_cell.length_b   1.000
_cell.length_c   1.000
_cell.angle_alpha   90.00
_cell.angle_beta   90.00
_cell.angle_gamma   90.00
#
_symmetry.space_group_name_H-M   'P 1'
#
loop_
_entity.id
_entity.type
_entity.pdbx_description
1 polymer ?
#
loop_
_entity_poly.entity_id
_entity_poly.type
_entity_poly.pdbx_seq_one_letter_code
_entity_poly.pdbx_strand_id
1 'polypeptide(L)'
;MRSRNKSRLDFNLDNIREVVDALIAGVPLSRVPESLHPKLLMPLSAAKNEATVAGQTAVIKRISAIMPKLRLNPQKDTSNSSANQSSSPSRDARTPKLDGRGGSYSYRSNNVDNNDDPESTLNEVIEGRPSQTINDSQVPQLIPLIKQRMKQTVEEGDFKTSQKLENLLQEMNSRKLEATYNTMKDQQLSSLNYQLMQAKEALRSAKEYFKKTTEEYDQIYTENKETLEETHANQLKEYDSSFPKILPVNFWKVSPQVLQLREQEKHLVATHRFEEAIPFHERADKMELDELDDQRKKFLQAFHAQRQQLLNVQENQKECFEKNWKRKWETMEMEKQKEISARQQLVTNIQRRIQKIEGSPLNPEESPPATNRSRTPTARSMPLKKNMVRSPANVNPRVRSVAASRLTRRQPVVRKVGMYTP
;
A
#
# COMPACT_ATOMS: atom_id res chain seq x y z
N MET A 1 -6.16 48.25 -33.94
CA MET A 1 -6.89 47.06 -33.46
C MET A 1 -6.40 45.83 -34.23
N ARG A 2 -5.58 44.96 -33.63
CA ARG A 2 -5.13 43.70 -34.24
C ARG A 2 -6.09 42.60 -33.81
N SER A 3 -7.00 42.21 -34.70
CA SER A 3 -7.87 41.04 -34.52
C SER A 3 -6.97 39.79 -34.50
N ARG A 4 -6.69 39.24 -33.32
CA ARG A 4 -6.00 37.97 -33.20
C ARG A 4 -6.98 36.88 -33.61
N ASN A 5 -6.78 36.33 -34.80
CA ASN A 5 -7.39 35.09 -35.26
C ASN A 5 -7.20 34.01 -34.18
N LYS A 6 -8.24 33.78 -33.38
CA LYS A 6 -8.36 32.57 -32.56
C LYS A 6 -8.68 31.45 -33.54
N SER A 7 -7.65 30.85 -34.14
CA SER A 7 -7.79 29.53 -34.75
C SER A 7 -8.40 28.61 -33.70
N ARG A 8 -9.61 28.12 -33.98
CA ARG A 8 -10.18 26.98 -33.25
C ARG A 8 -9.21 25.83 -33.52
N LEU A 9 -8.42 25.50 -32.50
CA LEU A 9 -7.70 24.22 -32.47
C LEU A 9 -8.80 23.18 -32.29
N ASP A 10 -9.23 22.59 -33.40
CA ASP A 10 -10.10 21.43 -33.38
C ASP A 10 -9.25 20.25 -32.92
N PHE A 11 -9.36 19.92 -31.63
CA PHE A 11 -8.69 18.75 -31.08
C PHE A 11 -9.27 17.51 -31.73
N ASN A 12 -8.41 16.63 -32.23
CA ASN A 12 -8.85 15.29 -32.61
C ASN A 12 -9.27 14.55 -31.33
N LEU A 13 -10.58 14.48 -31.08
CA LEU A 13 -11.17 14.00 -29.83
C LEU A 13 -10.85 12.53 -29.55
N ASP A 14 -10.37 11.79 -30.55
CA ASP A 14 -9.96 10.39 -30.42
C ASP A 14 -8.53 10.25 -29.87
N ASN A 15 -7.69 11.28 -29.99
CA ASN A 15 -6.31 11.24 -29.52
C ASN A 15 -6.16 11.84 -28.11
N ILE A 16 -6.47 11.03 -27.10
CA ILE A 16 -6.42 11.43 -25.67
C ILE A 16 -5.03 11.99 -25.27
N ARG A 17 -3.94 11.49 -25.86
CA ARG A 17 -2.57 11.97 -25.55
C ARG A 17 -2.36 13.43 -25.96
N GLU A 18 -2.85 13.81 -27.14
CA GLU A 18 -2.73 15.18 -27.64
C GLU A 18 -3.50 16.17 -26.77
N VAL A 19 -4.66 15.77 -26.25
CA VAL A 19 -5.44 16.57 -25.30
C VAL A 19 -4.68 16.75 -23.98
N VAL A 20 -4.01 15.71 -23.48
CA VAL A 20 -3.18 15.77 -22.27
C VAL A 20 -1.99 16.71 -22.47
N ASP A 21 -1.29 16.60 -23.60
CA ASP A 21 -0.14 17.46 -23.92
C ASP A 21 -0.56 18.93 -24.06
N ALA A 22 -1.72 19.20 -24.68
CA ALA A 22 -2.28 20.53 -24.77
C ALA A 22 -2.65 21.11 -23.40
N LEU A 23 -3.24 20.31 -22.51
CA LEU A 23 -3.53 20.71 -21.13
C LEU A 23 -2.24 21.01 -20.34
N ILE A 24 -1.19 20.20 -20.51
CA ILE A 24 0.13 20.42 -19.90
C ILE A 24 0.76 21.71 -20.46
N ALA A 25 0.63 21.97 -21.77
CA ALA A 25 1.11 23.18 -22.43
C ALA A 25 0.41 24.46 -21.94
N GLY A 26 -0.77 24.32 -21.31
CA GLY A 26 -1.48 25.42 -20.64
C GLY A 26 -2.83 25.78 -21.27
N VAL A 27 -3.39 24.91 -22.12
CA VAL A 27 -4.76 25.08 -22.61
C VAL A 27 -5.73 24.96 -21.42
N PRO A 28 -6.72 25.86 -21.27
CA PRO A 28 -7.66 25.80 -20.16
C PRO A 28 -8.60 24.60 -20.30
N LEU A 29 -8.90 23.95 -19.16
CA LEU A 29 -9.79 22.77 -19.10
C LEU A 29 -11.17 23.03 -19.69
N SER A 30 -11.66 24.27 -19.66
CA SER A 30 -12.96 24.66 -20.23
C SER A 30 -13.09 24.50 -21.74
N ARG A 31 -11.99 24.23 -22.47
CA ARG A 31 -12.01 23.92 -23.91
C ARG A 31 -12.19 22.44 -24.21
N VAL A 32 -12.02 21.58 -23.22
CA VAL A 32 -12.15 20.13 -23.38
C VAL A 32 -13.60 19.74 -23.09
N PRO A 33 -14.26 18.95 -23.96
CA PRO A 33 -15.60 18.44 -23.69
C PRO A 33 -15.66 17.63 -22.39
N GLU A 34 -16.70 17.86 -21.59
CA GLU A 34 -16.86 17.18 -20.29
C GLU A 34 -16.96 15.65 -20.42
N SER A 35 -17.41 15.16 -21.58
CA SER A 35 -17.46 13.73 -21.91
C SER A 35 -16.09 13.04 -21.89
N LEU A 36 -15.00 13.80 -22.05
CA LEU A 36 -13.63 13.28 -22.03
C LEU A 36 -12.98 13.34 -20.64
N HIS A 37 -13.57 14.04 -19.66
CA HIS A 37 -12.97 14.21 -18.34
C HIS A 37 -12.64 12.88 -17.63
N PRO A 38 -13.51 11.85 -17.64
CA PRO A 38 -13.18 10.56 -17.01
C PRO A 38 -12.01 9.85 -17.71
N LYS A 39 -11.91 9.98 -19.04
CA LYS A 39 -10.86 9.34 -19.85
C LYS A 39 -9.48 9.99 -19.65
N LEU A 40 -9.43 11.24 -19.20
CA LEU A 40 -8.18 11.99 -18.98
C LEU A 40 -7.50 11.67 -17.64
N LEU A 41 -8.21 11.09 -16.68
CA LEU A 41 -7.68 10.90 -15.32
C LEU A 41 -6.44 10.00 -15.30
N MET A 42 -6.50 8.85 -15.98
CA MET A 42 -5.41 7.87 -16.00
C MET A 42 -4.18 8.41 -16.77
N PRO A 43 -4.31 8.95 -18.00
CA PRO A 43 -3.19 9.58 -18.71
C PRO A 43 -2.56 10.76 -17.96
N LEU A 44 -3.34 11.63 -17.31
CA LEU A 44 -2.80 12.73 -16.51
C LEU A 44 -2.04 12.22 -15.27
N SER A 45 -2.52 11.14 -14.64
CA SER A 45 -1.81 10.48 -13.53
C SER A 45 -0.47 9.90 -14.00
N ALA A 46 -0.45 9.23 -15.16
CA ALA A 46 0.77 8.71 -15.77
C ALA A 46 1.76 9.83 -16.10
N ALA A 47 1.31 10.90 -16.78
CA ALA A 47 2.12 12.07 -17.11
C ALA A 47 2.64 12.80 -15.85
N LYS A 48 1.87 12.81 -14.75
CA LYS A 48 2.33 13.36 -13.45
C LYS A 48 3.47 12.53 -12.87
N ASN A 49 3.37 11.20 -12.92
CA ASN A 49 4.43 10.31 -12.44
C ASN A 49 5.69 10.45 -13.29
N GLU A 50 5.56 10.50 -14.61
CA GLU A 50 6.66 10.75 -15.54
C GLU A 50 7.34 12.11 -15.26
N ALA A 51 6.55 13.18 -15.12
CA ALA A 51 7.07 14.50 -14.76
C ALA A 51 7.75 14.52 -13.38
N THR A 52 7.31 13.68 -12.45
CA THR A 52 7.94 13.51 -11.12
C THR A 52 9.30 12.86 -11.23
N VAL A 53 9.41 11.79 -12.02
CA VAL A 53 10.69 11.12 -12.31
C VAL A 53 11.64 12.05 -13.07
N ALA A 54 11.13 12.85 -14.01
CA ALA A 54 11.91 13.82 -14.78
C ALA A 54 12.23 15.13 -14.02
N GLY A 55 11.70 15.33 -12.80
CA GLY A 55 11.94 16.53 -11.99
C GLY A 55 11.24 17.80 -12.52
N GLN A 56 10.23 17.68 -13.38
CA GLN A 56 9.52 18.80 -14.00
C GLN A 56 8.44 19.39 -13.08
N THR A 57 8.86 20.12 -12.04
CA THR A 57 7.96 20.65 -11.00
C THR A 57 6.84 21.59 -11.52
N ALA A 58 7.07 22.31 -12.61
CA ALA A 58 6.05 23.17 -13.23
C ALA A 58 4.89 22.35 -13.83
N VAL A 59 5.21 21.24 -14.50
CA VAL A 59 4.22 20.33 -15.09
C VAL A 59 3.41 19.65 -13.99
N ILE A 60 4.07 19.18 -12.93
CA ILE A 60 3.42 18.54 -11.77
C ILE A 60 2.40 19.49 -11.12
N LYS A 61 2.76 20.77 -10.92
CA LYS A 61 1.85 21.79 -10.36
C LYS A 61 0.64 22.03 -11.26
N ARG A 62 0.84 22.08 -12.58
CA ARG A 62 -0.26 22.24 -13.55
C ARG A 62 -1.20 21.04 -13.52
N ILE A 63 -0.67 19.82 -13.65
CA ILE A 63 -1.49 18.59 -13.62
C ILE A 63 -2.25 18.50 -12.28
N SER A 64 -1.58 18.79 -11.16
CA SER A 64 -2.21 18.77 -9.83
C SER A 64 -3.29 19.84 -9.63
N ALA A 65 -3.26 20.94 -10.39
CA ALA A 65 -4.32 21.96 -10.41
C ALA A 65 -5.49 21.60 -11.34
N ILE A 66 -5.24 20.76 -12.35
CA ILE A 66 -6.24 20.31 -13.33
C ILE A 66 -7.03 19.11 -12.80
N MET A 67 -6.36 18.11 -12.20
CA MET A 67 -7.00 16.87 -11.74
C MET A 67 -8.23 17.07 -10.84
N PRO A 68 -8.25 17.98 -9.85
CA PRO A 68 -9.42 18.19 -9.00
C PRO A 68 -10.61 18.82 -9.73
N LYS A 69 -10.39 19.44 -10.89
CA LYS A 69 -11.41 20.11 -11.71
C LYS A 69 -12.05 19.19 -12.75
N LEU A 70 -11.53 17.97 -12.92
CA LEU A 70 -12.13 16.97 -13.80
C LEU A 70 -13.44 16.48 -13.18
N ARG A 71 -14.56 16.69 -13.89
CA ARG A 71 -15.86 16.17 -13.49
C ARG A 71 -15.93 14.69 -13.82
N LEU A 72 -15.75 13.84 -12.79
CA LEU A 72 -15.74 12.38 -12.96
C LEU A 72 -17.14 11.77 -13.11
N ASN A 73 -18.20 12.52 -12.76
CA ASN A 73 -19.59 12.12 -12.92
C ASN A 73 -20.34 13.15 -13.77
N PRO A 74 -20.41 12.99 -15.11
CA PRO A 74 -21.17 13.90 -15.99
C PRO A 74 -22.70 13.75 -15.86
N GLN A 75 -23.21 12.90 -14.97
CA GLN A 75 -24.64 12.72 -14.75
C GLN A 75 -25.05 13.04 -13.32
N LYS A 76 -25.49 14.27 -13.07
CA LYS A 76 -26.64 14.56 -12.19
C LYS A 76 -27.15 16.00 -12.15
N ASP A 77 -26.64 16.92 -12.97
CA ASP A 77 -27.08 18.32 -12.94
C ASP A 77 -28.05 18.63 -14.09
N THR A 78 -29.24 18.04 -14.06
CA THR A 78 -30.41 18.60 -14.73
C THR A 78 -31.57 18.67 -13.75
N SER A 79 -32.10 19.88 -13.60
CA SER A 79 -33.26 20.32 -12.81
C SER A 79 -33.07 20.46 -11.29
N ASN A 80 -32.63 21.65 -10.86
CA ASN A 80 -33.37 22.40 -9.84
C ASN A 80 -32.81 23.82 -9.68
N SER A 81 -33.44 24.78 -10.34
CA SER A 81 -33.24 26.21 -10.07
C SER A 81 -34.59 26.94 -10.13
N SER A 82 -35.34 26.90 -9.03
CA SER A 82 -36.24 28.00 -8.62
C SER A 82 -36.88 27.74 -7.26
N ALA A 83 -36.88 28.82 -6.44
CA ALA A 83 -37.72 29.08 -5.27
C ALA A 83 -37.25 28.60 -3.87
N ASN A 84 -36.67 29.56 -3.13
CA ASN A 84 -37.23 30.11 -1.88
C ASN A 84 -37.77 29.13 -0.81
N GLN A 85 -37.04 28.95 0.30
CA GLN A 85 -37.27 29.63 1.59
C GLN A 85 -36.53 28.93 2.74
N SER A 86 -36.08 29.78 3.66
CA SER A 86 -35.60 29.55 5.02
C SER A 86 -36.05 28.27 5.74
N SER A 87 -35.09 27.55 6.30
CA SER A 87 -35.04 27.21 7.75
C SER A 87 -33.81 26.35 8.08
N SER A 88 -33.07 26.75 9.11
CA SER A 88 -32.24 25.83 9.91
C SER A 88 -33.18 24.81 10.58
N PRO A 89 -32.79 23.53 10.83
CA PRO A 89 -31.86 23.27 11.93
C PRO A 89 -31.03 21.96 11.87
N SER A 90 -30.15 21.86 12.86
CA SER A 90 -29.74 20.66 13.60
C SER A 90 -28.97 19.54 12.90
N ARG A 91 -27.78 19.30 13.45
CA ARG A 91 -26.99 18.07 13.34
C ARG A 91 -27.75 16.92 13.99
N ASP A 92 -28.09 15.91 13.21
CA ASP A 92 -28.19 14.54 13.73
C ASP A 92 -27.62 13.56 12.72
N ALA A 93 -26.58 12.86 13.16
CA ALA A 93 -25.91 11.81 12.44
C ALA A 93 -26.84 10.58 12.36
N ARG A 94 -27.41 10.34 11.19
CA ARG A 94 -28.07 9.06 10.86
C ARG A 94 -27.08 8.16 10.13
N THR A 95 -26.67 7.10 10.83
CA THR A 95 -26.09 5.88 10.27
C THR A 95 -27.10 5.12 9.41
N PRO A 96 -26.64 4.34 8.41
CA PRO A 96 -27.51 3.70 7.43
C PRO A 96 -28.22 2.47 8.02
N LYS A 97 -29.54 2.39 7.80
CA LYS A 97 -30.33 1.17 7.99
C LYS A 97 -29.97 0.20 6.87
N LEU A 98 -29.30 -0.89 7.23
CA LEU A 98 -29.23 -2.10 6.43
C LEU A 98 -30.54 -2.86 6.64
N ASP A 99 -31.27 -3.08 5.55
CA ASP A 99 -32.36 -4.05 5.46
C ASP A 99 -31.75 -5.47 5.54
N GLY A 100 -31.45 -5.88 6.77
CA GLY A 100 -31.08 -7.24 7.13
C GLY A 100 -32.35 -8.06 7.31
N ARG A 101 -32.79 -8.70 6.22
CA ARG A 101 -33.75 -9.80 6.18
C ARG A 101 -33.16 -11.00 6.92
N GLY A 102 -33.13 -10.92 8.26
CA GLY A 102 -32.66 -11.98 9.14
C GLY A 102 -33.75 -13.03 9.28
N GLY A 103 -33.57 -14.16 8.60
CA GLY A 103 -34.33 -15.38 8.86
C GLY A 103 -34.19 -15.75 10.33
N SER A 104 -35.34 -15.76 11.02
CA SER A 104 -35.48 -16.31 12.36
C SER A 104 -35.24 -17.82 12.27
N TYR A 105 -34.00 -18.25 12.50
CA TYR A 105 -33.73 -19.62 12.90
C TYR A 105 -34.22 -19.75 14.34
N SER A 106 -35.48 -20.14 14.48
CA SER A 106 -36.01 -20.70 15.70
C SER A 106 -35.16 -21.91 16.06
N TYR A 107 -34.30 -21.75 17.07
CA TYR A 107 -33.84 -22.90 17.81
C TYR A 107 -35.09 -23.53 18.42
N ARG A 108 -35.53 -24.61 17.78
CA ARG A 108 -36.49 -25.58 18.29
C ARG A 108 -35.85 -26.18 19.53
N SER A 109 -36.02 -25.49 20.66
CA SER A 109 -35.76 -26.03 21.97
C SER A 109 -36.57 -27.32 22.04
N ASN A 110 -35.88 -28.43 22.26
CA ASN A 110 -36.54 -29.68 22.61
C ASN A 110 -37.33 -29.40 23.89
N ASN A 111 -38.64 -29.16 23.73
CA ASN A 111 -39.60 -29.27 24.80
C ASN A 111 -39.53 -30.71 25.28
N VAL A 112 -38.77 -30.91 26.34
CA VAL A 112 -39.02 -32.02 27.25
C VAL A 112 -40.41 -31.73 27.82
N ASP A 113 -41.38 -32.53 27.39
CA ASP A 113 -42.74 -32.63 27.91
C ASP A 113 -42.67 -32.92 29.42
N ASN A 114 -42.56 -31.87 30.23
CA ASN A 114 -42.93 -31.90 31.63
C ASN A 114 -44.14 -30.97 31.78
N ASN A 115 -45.31 -31.44 31.34
CA ASN A 115 -46.62 -30.89 31.70
C ASN A 115 -46.92 -31.24 33.17
N ASP A 116 -46.03 -30.83 34.08
CA ASP A 116 -46.34 -30.84 35.50
C ASP A 116 -47.24 -29.63 35.76
N ASP A 117 -48.45 -29.90 36.25
CA ASP A 117 -49.39 -28.87 36.64
C ASP A 117 -48.73 -27.91 37.65
N PRO A 118 -48.67 -26.60 37.38
CA PRO A 118 -48.03 -25.62 38.27
C PRO A 118 -48.69 -25.55 39.65
N GLU A 119 -49.96 -25.98 39.79
CA GLU A 119 -50.60 -26.11 41.10
C GLU A 119 -50.12 -27.35 41.86
N SER A 120 -49.89 -28.48 41.18
CA SER A 120 -49.35 -29.69 41.80
C SER A 120 -47.94 -29.46 42.33
N THR A 121 -47.09 -28.83 41.51
CA THR A 121 -45.73 -28.48 41.91
C THR A 121 -45.70 -27.45 43.05
N LEU A 122 -46.66 -26.52 43.10
CA LEU A 122 -46.80 -25.60 44.24
C LEU A 122 -47.16 -26.34 45.54
N ASN A 123 -48.11 -27.28 45.48
CA ASN A 123 -48.51 -28.07 46.66
C ASN A 123 -47.34 -28.89 47.19
N GLU A 124 -46.58 -29.58 46.33
CA GLU A 124 -45.40 -30.35 46.72
C GLU A 124 -44.33 -29.49 47.41
N VAL A 125 -44.14 -28.26 46.95
CA VAL A 125 -43.18 -27.32 47.52
C VAL A 125 -43.64 -26.79 48.87
N ILE A 126 -44.95 -26.57 49.05
CA ILE A 126 -45.54 -26.24 50.36
C ILE A 126 -45.41 -27.41 51.34
N GLU A 127 -45.51 -28.64 50.85
CA GLU A 127 -45.39 -29.89 51.61
C GLU A 127 -43.94 -30.25 52.00
N GLY A 128 -42.95 -29.52 51.51
CA GLY A 128 -41.55 -29.64 51.93
C GLY A 128 -40.58 -30.09 50.85
N ARG A 129 -41.00 -30.16 49.57
CA ARG A 129 -40.07 -30.34 48.46
C ARG A 129 -39.11 -29.14 48.42
N PRO A 130 -37.78 -29.35 48.37
CA PRO A 130 -36.83 -28.26 48.30
C PRO A 130 -37.05 -27.45 47.02
N SER A 131 -37.20 -26.14 47.19
CA SER A 131 -37.29 -25.10 46.17
C SER A 131 -36.28 -25.30 45.03
N GLN A 132 -35.09 -25.81 45.36
CA GLN A 132 -33.95 -26.08 44.47
C GLN A 132 -34.24 -27.11 43.36
N THR A 133 -35.21 -27.99 43.55
CA THR A 133 -35.55 -29.04 42.57
C THR A 133 -36.52 -28.57 41.48
N ILE A 134 -37.03 -27.34 41.59
CA ILE A 134 -37.91 -26.74 40.58
C ILE A 134 -37.07 -26.25 39.40
N ASN A 135 -37.55 -26.44 38.17
CA ASN A 135 -36.89 -25.93 36.98
C ASN A 135 -37.04 -24.40 36.88
N ASP A 136 -35.97 -23.68 36.53
CA ASP A 136 -35.95 -22.22 36.43
C ASP A 136 -36.99 -21.67 35.43
N SER A 137 -37.41 -22.48 34.46
CA SER A 137 -38.47 -22.14 33.50
C SER A 137 -39.88 -22.08 34.12
N GLN A 138 -40.12 -22.80 35.22
CA GLN A 138 -41.42 -22.87 35.90
C GLN A 138 -41.56 -21.79 36.99
N VAL A 139 -40.45 -21.28 37.52
CA VAL A 139 -40.41 -20.23 38.57
C VAL A 139 -41.26 -18.99 38.22
N PRO A 140 -41.25 -18.43 36.99
CA PRO A 140 -42.09 -17.29 36.65
C PRO A 140 -43.60 -17.57 36.70
N GLN A 141 -44.01 -18.82 36.48
CA GLN A 141 -45.41 -19.26 36.49
C GLN A 141 -45.90 -19.53 37.92
N LEU A 142 -45.00 -19.97 38.82
CA LEU A 142 -45.31 -20.23 40.23
C LEU A 142 -45.47 -18.93 41.06
N ILE A 143 -44.73 -17.87 40.74
CA ILE A 143 -44.79 -16.58 41.46
C ILE A 143 -46.23 -16.00 41.57
N PRO A 144 -47.04 -15.90 40.49
CA PRO A 144 -48.41 -15.41 40.61
C PRO A 144 -49.32 -16.36 41.42
N LEU A 145 -49.13 -17.68 41.32
CA LEU A 145 -49.89 -18.67 42.08
C LEU A 145 -49.59 -18.59 43.58
N ILE A 146 -48.31 -18.45 43.95
CA ILE A 146 -47.88 -18.24 45.34
C ILE A 146 -48.51 -16.94 45.90
N LYS A 147 -48.51 -15.86 45.12
CA LYS A 147 -49.15 -14.59 45.53
C LYS A 147 -50.65 -14.71 45.72
N GLN A 148 -51.33 -15.48 44.87
CA GLN A 148 -52.77 -15.72 44.98
C GLN A 148 -53.10 -16.56 46.22
N ARG A 149 -52.36 -17.64 46.45
CA ARG A 149 -52.57 -18.53 47.59
C ARG A 149 -52.21 -17.89 48.92
N MET A 150 -51.21 -17.03 48.94
CA MET A 150 -50.87 -16.20 50.09
C MET A 150 -52.01 -15.24 50.47
N LYS A 151 -52.71 -14.66 49.49
CA LYS A 151 -53.90 -13.82 49.79
C LYS A 151 -55.02 -14.64 50.41
N GLN A 152 -55.29 -15.83 49.86
CA GLN A 152 -56.30 -16.75 50.38
C GLN A 152 -56.01 -17.16 51.83
N THR A 153 -54.76 -17.54 52.15
CA THR A 153 -54.40 -17.95 53.52
C THR A 153 -54.42 -16.81 54.52
N VAL A 154 -54.19 -15.56 54.08
CA VAL A 154 -54.36 -14.35 54.90
C VAL A 154 -55.85 -14.07 55.18
N GLU A 155 -56.71 -14.22 54.18
CA GLU A 155 -58.17 -14.08 54.31
C GLU A 155 -58.77 -15.15 55.25
N GLU A 156 -58.22 -16.37 55.21
CA GLU A 156 -58.60 -17.49 56.08
C GLU A 156 -58.02 -17.40 57.51
N GLY A 157 -57.06 -16.50 57.75
CA GLY A 157 -56.45 -16.27 59.06
C GLY A 157 -55.30 -17.22 59.43
N ASP A 158 -54.77 -18.02 58.49
CA ASP A 158 -53.61 -18.88 58.73
C ASP A 158 -52.30 -18.16 58.43
N PHE A 159 -51.83 -17.42 59.42
CA PHE A 159 -50.60 -16.63 59.31
C PHE A 159 -49.33 -17.49 59.21
N LYS A 160 -49.34 -18.74 59.68
CA LYS A 160 -48.14 -19.60 59.65
C LYS A 160 -47.85 -20.09 58.23
N THR A 161 -48.88 -20.52 57.51
CA THR A 161 -48.73 -20.92 56.10
C THR A 161 -48.47 -19.71 55.22
N SER A 162 -49.08 -18.56 55.53
CA SER A 162 -48.78 -17.29 54.85
C SER A 162 -47.29 -16.89 54.96
N GLN A 163 -46.68 -16.96 56.14
CA GLN A 163 -45.24 -16.67 56.30
C GLN A 163 -44.34 -17.63 55.50
N LYS A 164 -44.71 -18.92 55.43
CA LYS A 164 -43.97 -19.90 54.62
C LYS A 164 -44.06 -19.56 53.13
N LEU A 165 -45.25 -19.15 52.66
CA LEU A 165 -45.46 -18.72 51.28
C LEU A 165 -44.70 -17.42 50.96
N GLU A 166 -44.59 -16.50 51.92
CA GLU A 166 -43.79 -15.28 51.76
C GLU A 166 -42.29 -15.59 51.61
N ASN A 167 -41.74 -16.45 52.49
CA ASN A 167 -40.34 -16.88 52.39
C ASN A 167 -40.07 -17.60 51.06
N LEU A 168 -40.99 -18.46 50.63
CA LEU A 168 -40.93 -19.16 49.35
C LEU A 168 -41.01 -18.16 48.18
N LEU A 169 -41.88 -17.15 48.27
CA LEU A 169 -41.99 -16.11 47.26
C LEU A 169 -40.69 -15.32 47.13
N GLN A 170 -40.03 -14.98 48.25
CA GLN A 170 -38.75 -14.29 48.25
C GLN A 170 -37.66 -15.15 47.58
N GLU A 171 -37.61 -16.44 47.90
CA GLU A 171 -36.68 -17.39 47.29
C GLU A 171 -36.95 -17.60 45.79
N MET A 172 -38.22 -17.71 45.37
CA MET A 172 -38.58 -17.82 43.95
C MET A 172 -38.21 -16.54 43.18
N ASN A 173 -38.35 -15.37 43.81
CA ASN A 173 -37.90 -14.12 43.22
C ASN A 173 -36.37 -14.04 43.10
N SER A 174 -35.60 -14.48 44.10
CA SER A 174 -34.14 -14.54 43.99
C SER A 174 -33.69 -15.50 42.90
N ARG A 175 -34.31 -16.69 42.82
CA ARG A 175 -34.07 -17.66 41.75
C ARG A 175 -34.38 -17.14 40.36
N LYS A 176 -35.51 -16.45 40.20
CA LYS A 176 -35.86 -15.82 38.93
C LYS A 176 -34.79 -14.81 38.51
N LEU A 177 -34.29 -13.99 39.44
CA LEU A 177 -33.23 -13.03 39.18
C LEU A 177 -31.93 -13.74 38.77
N GLU A 178 -31.52 -14.76 39.51
CA GLU A 178 -30.34 -15.58 39.17
C GLU A 178 -30.45 -16.25 37.80
N ALA A 179 -31.60 -16.86 37.48
CA ALA A 179 -31.84 -17.49 36.18
C ALA A 179 -31.78 -16.47 35.03
N THR A 180 -32.37 -15.28 35.20
CA THR A 180 -32.27 -14.21 34.19
C THR A 180 -30.84 -13.70 34.03
N TYR A 181 -30.09 -13.57 35.12
CA TYR A 181 -28.69 -13.17 35.11
C TYR A 181 -27.81 -14.21 34.40
N ASN A 182 -27.96 -15.48 34.74
CA ASN A 182 -27.24 -16.59 34.10
C ASN A 182 -27.54 -16.66 32.60
N THR A 183 -28.82 -16.53 32.22
CA THR A 183 -29.21 -16.48 30.80
C THR A 183 -28.54 -15.32 30.07
N MET A 184 -28.50 -14.12 30.68
CA MET A 184 -27.80 -12.98 30.08
C MET A 184 -26.28 -13.19 30.00
N LYS A 185 -25.67 -13.78 31.03
CA LYS A 185 -24.26 -14.13 31.06
C LYS A 185 -23.92 -15.12 29.94
N ASP A 186 -24.72 -16.16 29.77
CA ASP A 186 -24.54 -17.19 28.74
C ASP A 186 -24.71 -16.62 27.33
N GLN A 187 -25.69 -15.75 27.11
CA GLN A 187 -25.85 -15.02 25.85
C GLN A 187 -24.61 -14.16 25.53
N GLN A 188 -24.08 -13.45 26.53
CA GLN A 188 -22.85 -12.66 26.37
C GLN A 188 -21.63 -13.54 26.07
N LEU A 189 -21.47 -14.65 26.77
CA LEU A 189 -20.39 -15.62 26.52
C LEU A 189 -20.49 -16.23 25.13
N SER A 190 -21.68 -16.65 24.72
CA SER A 190 -21.93 -17.19 23.37
C SER A 190 -21.57 -16.18 22.28
N SER A 191 -21.97 -14.91 22.46
CA SER A 191 -21.63 -13.82 21.53
C SER A 191 -20.10 -13.59 21.44
N LEU A 192 -19.41 -13.58 22.58
CA LEU A 192 -17.95 -13.40 22.61
C LEU A 192 -17.20 -14.60 22.03
N ASN A 193 -17.68 -15.82 22.28
CA ASN A 193 -17.11 -17.03 21.71
C ASN A 193 -17.23 -17.04 20.19
N TYR A 194 -18.37 -16.60 19.66
CA TYR A 194 -18.55 -16.42 18.23
C TYR A 194 -17.56 -15.38 17.66
N GLN A 195 -17.40 -14.22 18.32
CA GLN A 195 -16.41 -13.21 17.92
C GLN A 195 -14.97 -13.73 17.97
N LEU A 196 -14.65 -14.53 18.98
CA LEU A 196 -13.34 -15.17 19.14
C LEU A 196 -13.05 -16.14 17.99
N MET A 197 -14.04 -16.96 17.62
CA MET A 197 -13.94 -17.87 16.48
C MET A 197 -13.65 -17.10 15.19
N GLN A 198 -14.41 -16.04 14.90
CA GLN A 198 -14.18 -15.19 13.73
C GLN A 198 -12.79 -14.53 13.75
N ALA A 199 -12.36 -14.01 14.90
CA ALA A 199 -11.05 -13.36 15.03
C ALA A 199 -9.88 -14.36 14.83
N LYS A 200 -10.03 -15.60 15.31
CA LYS A 200 -9.05 -16.67 15.07
C LYS A 200 -8.98 -17.06 13.60
N GLU A 201 -10.13 -17.18 12.93
CA GLU A 201 -10.17 -17.49 11.51
C GLU A 201 -9.56 -16.38 10.67
N ALA A 202 -9.85 -15.11 10.98
CA ALA A 202 -9.21 -13.96 10.34
C ALA A 202 -7.69 -13.92 10.55
N LEU A 203 -7.20 -14.37 11.71
CA LEU A 203 -5.76 -14.50 11.96
C LEU A 203 -5.13 -15.61 11.13
N ARG A 204 -5.83 -16.75 10.98
CA ARG A 204 -5.38 -17.89 10.18
C ARG A 204 -5.30 -17.51 8.71
N SER A 205 -6.36 -16.93 8.15
CA SER A 205 -6.41 -16.51 6.75
C SER A 205 -5.33 -15.46 6.44
N ALA A 206 -5.06 -14.54 7.36
CA ALA A 206 -3.96 -13.58 7.25
C ALA A 206 -2.60 -14.25 7.13
N LYS A 207 -2.31 -15.22 7.99
CA LYS A 207 -1.04 -15.96 7.97
C LYS A 207 -0.88 -16.73 6.67
N GLU A 208 -1.95 -17.39 6.20
CA GLU A 208 -1.95 -18.12 4.94
C GLU A 208 -1.76 -17.18 3.74
N TYR A 209 -2.42 -16.02 3.73
CA TYR A 209 -2.26 -14.99 2.72
C TYR A 209 -0.80 -14.54 2.61
N PHE A 210 -0.21 -14.08 3.73
CA PHE A 210 1.17 -13.61 3.71
C PHE A 210 2.16 -14.73 3.38
N LYS A 211 1.89 -15.99 3.76
CA LYS A 211 2.72 -17.13 3.36
C LYS A 211 2.76 -17.27 1.83
N LYS A 212 1.60 -17.28 1.17
CA LYS A 212 1.51 -17.35 -0.30
C LYS A 212 2.19 -16.16 -0.97
N THR A 213 1.92 -14.95 -0.46
CA THR A 213 2.56 -13.74 -0.97
C THR A 213 4.08 -13.80 -0.82
N THR A 214 4.60 -14.34 0.29
CA THR A 214 6.04 -14.54 0.49
C THR A 214 6.63 -15.46 -0.59
N GLU A 215 5.98 -16.60 -0.82
CA GLU A 215 6.38 -17.57 -1.86
C GLU A 215 6.35 -16.96 -3.27
N GLU A 216 5.31 -16.20 -3.60
CA GLU A 216 5.21 -15.47 -4.88
C GLU A 216 6.33 -14.43 -5.03
N TYR A 217 6.63 -13.67 -3.97
CA TYR A 217 7.71 -12.68 -3.98
C TYR A 217 9.09 -13.32 -4.17
N ASP A 218 9.31 -14.49 -3.59
CA ASP A 218 10.56 -15.25 -3.74
C ASP A 218 10.71 -15.78 -5.18
N GLN A 219 9.63 -16.26 -5.80
CA GLN A 219 9.64 -16.67 -7.21
C GLN A 219 9.94 -15.49 -8.14
N ILE A 220 9.25 -14.37 -7.93
CA ILE A 220 9.48 -13.15 -8.71
C ILE A 220 10.92 -12.63 -8.51
N TYR A 221 11.49 -12.79 -7.31
CA TYR A 221 12.89 -12.44 -7.06
C TYR A 221 13.85 -13.28 -7.89
N THR A 222 13.68 -14.60 -7.86
CA THR A 222 14.54 -15.53 -8.61
C THR A 222 14.46 -15.28 -10.10
N GLU A 223 13.26 -15.12 -10.65
CA GLU A 223 13.05 -14.84 -12.08
C GLU A 223 13.70 -13.51 -12.50
N ASN A 224 13.50 -12.44 -11.72
CA ASN A 224 14.10 -11.14 -12.03
C ASN A 224 15.63 -11.16 -11.88
N LYS A 225 16.16 -11.97 -10.96
CA LYS A 225 17.60 -12.13 -10.79
C LYS A 225 18.20 -12.87 -11.98
N GLU A 226 17.58 -13.98 -12.39
CA GLU A 226 18.03 -14.78 -13.52
C GLU A 226 18.00 -13.98 -14.83
N THR A 227 16.91 -13.28 -15.10
CA THR A 227 16.81 -12.40 -16.28
C THR A 227 17.87 -11.29 -16.28
N LEU A 228 18.16 -10.69 -15.12
CA LEU A 228 19.24 -9.71 -15.01
C LEU A 228 20.61 -10.34 -15.31
N GLU A 229 20.89 -11.52 -14.77
CA GLU A 229 22.13 -12.23 -15.02
C GLU A 229 22.29 -12.68 -16.48
N GLU A 230 21.21 -13.12 -17.11
CA GLU A 230 21.18 -13.48 -18.53
C GLU A 230 21.48 -12.25 -19.41
N THR A 231 20.86 -11.10 -19.11
CA THR A 231 21.14 -9.86 -19.86
C THR A 231 22.60 -9.43 -19.70
N HIS A 232 23.19 -9.58 -18.51
CA HIS A 232 24.61 -9.29 -18.27
C HIS A 232 25.53 -10.23 -19.04
N ALA A 233 25.21 -11.53 -19.05
CA ALA A 233 25.96 -12.54 -19.80
C ALA A 233 25.90 -12.28 -21.31
N ASN A 234 24.73 -11.93 -21.85
CA ASN A 234 24.55 -11.60 -23.26
C ASN A 234 25.33 -10.34 -23.65
N GLN A 235 25.30 -9.29 -22.82
CA GLN A 235 26.10 -8.08 -23.05
C GLN A 235 27.60 -8.36 -23.09
N LEU A 236 28.11 -9.22 -22.18
CA LEU A 236 29.52 -9.62 -22.18
C LEU A 236 29.87 -10.42 -23.43
N LYS A 237 29.00 -11.36 -23.83
CA LYS A 237 29.18 -12.16 -25.04
C LYS A 237 29.19 -11.29 -26.29
N GLU A 238 28.29 -10.32 -26.40
CA GLU A 238 28.25 -9.35 -27.50
C GLU A 238 29.49 -8.46 -27.51
N TYR A 239 29.92 -7.96 -26.35
CA TYR A 239 31.13 -7.15 -26.22
C TYR A 239 32.37 -7.92 -26.66
N ASP A 240 32.55 -9.16 -26.16
CA ASP A 240 33.68 -10.02 -26.50
C ASP A 240 33.64 -10.44 -27.99
N SER A 241 32.45 -10.63 -28.56
CA SER A 241 32.28 -10.91 -30.00
C SER A 241 32.54 -9.70 -30.91
N SER A 242 32.42 -8.48 -30.36
CA SER A 242 32.65 -7.24 -31.10
C SER A 242 34.14 -6.90 -31.30
N PHE A 243 35.04 -7.74 -30.81
CA PHE A 243 36.48 -7.53 -30.93
C PHE A 243 36.89 -7.43 -32.42
N PRO A 244 37.41 -6.26 -32.86
CA PRO A 244 37.66 -6.05 -34.28
C PRO A 244 38.91 -6.81 -34.72
N LYS A 245 38.80 -7.53 -35.86
CA LYS A 245 39.94 -8.23 -36.47
C LYS A 245 41.04 -7.27 -36.94
N ILE A 246 40.65 -6.06 -37.32
CA ILE A 246 41.55 -5.01 -37.78
C ILE A 246 41.55 -3.89 -36.75
N LEU A 247 42.74 -3.40 -36.39
CA LEU A 247 42.90 -2.33 -35.43
C LEU A 247 42.08 -1.09 -35.87
N PRO A 248 41.29 -0.44 -34.98
CA PRO A 248 40.50 0.71 -35.39
C PRO A 248 41.35 1.89 -35.86
N VAL A 249 40.84 2.68 -36.82
CA VAL A 249 41.53 3.82 -37.45
C VAL A 249 42.10 4.82 -36.43
N ASN A 250 41.47 4.98 -35.27
CA ASN A 250 41.95 5.87 -34.21
C ASN A 250 43.34 5.48 -33.66
N PHE A 251 43.71 4.21 -33.78
CA PHE A 251 44.99 3.66 -33.33
C PHE A 251 45.98 3.45 -34.49
N TRP A 252 45.61 3.79 -35.74
CA TRP A 252 46.51 3.69 -36.92
C TRP A 252 47.44 4.89 -37.10
N LYS A 253 47.43 5.85 -36.17
CA LYS A 253 48.21 7.07 -36.31
C LYS A 253 49.69 6.80 -36.02
N VAL A 254 50.48 6.78 -37.09
CA VAL A 254 51.94 6.78 -37.04
C VAL A 254 52.47 8.14 -36.56
N SER A 255 53.65 8.11 -35.97
CA SER A 255 54.36 9.27 -35.44
C SER A 255 54.75 10.25 -36.55
N PRO A 256 54.85 11.56 -36.25
CA PRO A 256 55.39 12.55 -37.19
C PRO A 256 56.77 12.18 -37.75
N GLN A 257 57.59 11.46 -36.98
CA GLN A 257 58.93 11.05 -37.41
C GLN A 257 58.87 10.04 -38.57
N VAL A 258 57.97 9.06 -38.49
CA VAL A 258 57.70 8.11 -39.58
C VAL A 258 57.22 8.85 -40.83
N LEU A 259 56.28 9.79 -40.64
CA LEU A 259 55.74 10.59 -41.75
C LEU A 259 56.82 11.41 -42.46
N GLN A 260 57.78 11.97 -41.71
CA GLN A 260 58.93 12.69 -42.26
C GLN A 260 59.86 11.76 -43.06
N LEU A 261 60.14 10.54 -42.57
CA LEU A 261 60.95 9.57 -43.31
C LEU A 261 60.28 9.16 -44.63
N ARG A 262 58.96 8.95 -44.62
CA ARG A 262 58.17 8.67 -45.84
C ARG A 262 58.14 9.85 -46.81
N GLU A 263 58.11 11.07 -46.31
CA GLU A 263 58.17 12.27 -47.15
C GLU A 263 59.55 12.42 -47.82
N GLN A 264 60.63 12.18 -47.08
CA GLN A 264 61.99 12.15 -47.61
C GLN A 264 62.18 11.05 -48.65
N GLU A 265 61.70 9.83 -48.36
CA GLU A 265 61.66 8.71 -49.29
C GLU A 265 60.93 9.10 -50.59
N LYS A 266 59.71 9.63 -50.47
CA LYS A 266 58.89 10.05 -51.61
C LYS A 266 59.60 11.11 -52.46
N HIS A 267 60.28 12.07 -51.84
CA HIS A 267 61.06 13.08 -52.54
C HIS A 267 62.24 12.46 -53.30
N LEU A 268 63.02 11.59 -52.67
CA LEU A 268 64.16 10.92 -53.31
C LEU A 268 63.73 10.06 -54.49
N VAL A 269 62.63 9.30 -54.35
CA VAL A 269 62.00 8.52 -55.43
C VAL A 269 61.56 9.42 -56.58
N ALA A 270 60.92 10.55 -56.30
CA ALA A 270 60.50 11.52 -57.32
C ALA A 270 61.69 12.12 -58.09
N THR A 271 62.85 12.24 -57.45
CA THR A 271 64.12 12.67 -58.09
C THR A 271 64.94 11.52 -58.69
N HIS A 272 64.38 10.30 -58.75
CA HIS A 272 65.01 9.09 -59.27
C HIS A 272 66.32 8.66 -58.55
N ARG A 273 66.50 9.02 -57.28
CA ARG A 273 67.65 8.61 -56.45
C ARG A 273 67.32 7.37 -55.63
N PHE A 274 67.22 6.22 -56.28
CA PHE A 274 66.73 5.00 -55.64
C PHE A 274 67.68 4.44 -54.57
N GLU A 275 69.00 4.50 -54.79
CA GLU A 275 69.99 4.00 -53.82
C GLU A 275 69.93 4.76 -52.49
N GLU A 276 69.70 6.08 -52.54
CA GLU A 276 69.54 6.91 -51.35
C GLU A 276 68.18 6.67 -50.67
N ALA A 277 67.13 6.29 -51.40
CA ALA A 277 65.78 6.08 -50.88
C ALA A 277 65.61 4.77 -50.09
N ILE A 278 66.32 3.70 -50.47
CA ILE A 278 66.26 2.38 -49.82
C ILE A 278 66.42 2.45 -48.28
N PRO A 279 67.45 3.11 -47.70
CA PRO A 279 67.60 3.15 -46.25
C PRO A 279 66.49 3.95 -45.54
N PHE A 280 65.88 4.94 -46.20
CA PHE A 280 64.72 5.66 -45.64
C PHE A 280 63.47 4.78 -45.63
N HIS A 281 63.26 4.02 -46.70
CA HIS A 281 62.18 3.05 -46.80
C HIS A 281 62.28 1.97 -45.71
N GLU A 282 63.42 1.26 -45.61
CA GLU A 282 63.62 0.21 -44.62
C GLU A 282 63.47 0.73 -43.18
N ARG A 283 63.97 1.94 -42.92
CA ARG A 283 63.87 2.57 -41.61
C ARG A 283 62.43 2.99 -41.29
N ALA A 284 61.70 3.54 -42.26
CA ALA A 284 60.30 3.89 -42.10
C ALA A 284 59.45 2.64 -41.85
N ASP A 285 59.61 1.59 -42.65
CA ASP A 285 58.91 0.30 -42.51
C ASP A 285 59.12 -0.31 -41.12
N LYS A 286 60.38 -0.33 -40.66
CA LYS A 286 60.71 -0.86 -39.32
C LYS A 286 60.02 -0.05 -38.22
N MET A 287 60.08 1.28 -38.28
CA MET A 287 59.49 2.15 -37.28
C MET A 287 57.95 2.11 -37.31
N GLU A 288 57.35 1.99 -38.51
CA GLU A 288 55.91 1.78 -38.67
C GLU A 288 55.44 0.48 -38.02
N LEU A 289 56.19 -0.60 -38.22
CA LEU A 289 55.87 -1.90 -37.63
C LEU A 289 55.93 -1.85 -36.09
N ASP A 290 57.01 -1.28 -35.54
CA ASP A 290 57.19 -1.11 -34.10
C ASP A 290 56.05 -0.24 -33.48
N GLU A 291 55.72 0.89 -34.12
CA GLU A 291 54.66 1.78 -33.66
C GLU A 291 53.27 1.12 -33.77
N LEU A 292 53.00 0.39 -34.83
CA LEU A 292 51.74 -0.35 -34.99
C LEU A 292 51.56 -1.40 -33.89
N ASP A 293 52.61 -2.09 -33.49
CA ASP A 293 52.55 -3.06 -32.40
C ASP A 293 52.29 -2.38 -31.04
N ASP A 294 52.88 -1.22 -30.79
CA ASP A 294 52.58 -0.44 -29.59
C ASP A 294 51.16 0.12 -29.59
N GLN A 295 50.64 0.53 -30.75
CA GLN A 295 49.24 0.94 -30.88
C GLN A 295 48.27 -0.23 -30.67
N ARG A 296 48.62 -1.45 -31.12
CA ARG A 296 47.86 -2.67 -30.81
C ARG A 296 47.81 -2.93 -29.31
N LYS A 297 48.95 -2.82 -28.60
CA LYS A 297 49.00 -2.97 -27.13
C LYS A 297 48.12 -1.93 -26.44
N LYS A 298 48.19 -0.66 -26.84
CA LYS A 298 47.35 0.42 -26.29
C LYS A 298 45.86 0.16 -26.54
N PHE A 299 45.50 -0.32 -27.72
CA PHE A 299 44.12 -0.70 -28.04
C PHE A 299 43.63 -1.84 -27.15
N LEU A 300 44.42 -2.91 -27.00
CA LEU A 300 44.08 -4.02 -26.11
C LEU A 300 43.88 -3.55 -24.66
N GLN A 301 44.78 -2.70 -24.15
CA GLN A 301 44.63 -2.12 -22.82
C GLN A 301 43.34 -1.30 -22.68
N ALA A 302 43.03 -0.45 -23.67
CA ALA A 302 41.80 0.34 -23.68
C ALA A 302 40.54 -0.55 -23.76
N PHE A 303 40.57 -1.61 -24.56
CA PHE A 303 39.48 -2.57 -24.69
C PHE A 303 39.26 -3.34 -23.38
N HIS A 304 40.33 -3.83 -22.73
CA HIS A 304 40.22 -4.46 -21.42
C HIS A 304 39.72 -3.50 -20.34
N ALA A 305 40.17 -2.24 -20.35
CA ALA A 305 39.68 -1.23 -19.42
C ALA A 305 38.18 -0.97 -19.59
N GLN A 306 37.68 -0.93 -20.83
CA GLN A 306 36.25 -0.81 -21.12
C GLN A 306 35.47 -2.06 -20.67
N ARG A 307 35.99 -3.26 -20.92
CA ARG A 307 35.39 -4.50 -20.41
C ARG A 307 35.28 -4.51 -18.89
N GLN A 308 36.33 -4.05 -18.20
CA GLN A 308 36.33 -3.93 -16.75
C GLN A 308 35.31 -2.89 -16.26
N GLN A 309 35.18 -1.76 -16.96
CA GLN A 309 34.15 -0.78 -16.66
C GLN A 309 32.74 -1.38 -16.82
N LEU A 310 32.50 -2.19 -17.85
CA LEU A 310 31.24 -2.89 -18.04
C LEU A 310 30.94 -3.84 -16.87
N LEU A 311 31.91 -4.65 -16.45
CA LEU A 311 31.78 -5.53 -15.29
C LEU A 311 31.46 -4.75 -14.01
N ASN A 312 32.16 -3.65 -13.75
CA ASN A 312 31.89 -2.81 -12.59
C ASN A 312 30.48 -2.19 -12.64
N VAL A 313 29.99 -1.81 -13.83
CA VAL A 313 28.61 -1.32 -13.99
C VAL A 313 27.60 -2.43 -13.71
N GLN A 314 27.83 -3.64 -14.21
CA GLN A 314 26.98 -4.81 -13.95
C GLN A 314 26.95 -5.17 -12.47
N GLU A 315 28.09 -5.16 -11.78
CA GLU A 315 28.17 -5.37 -10.33
C GLU A 315 27.37 -4.32 -9.55
N ASN A 316 27.53 -3.04 -9.88
CA ASN A 316 26.76 -1.97 -9.26
C ASN A 316 25.25 -2.13 -9.51
N GLN A 317 24.84 -2.59 -10.70
CA GLN A 317 23.44 -2.88 -11.01
C GLN A 317 22.89 -4.03 -10.14
N LYS A 318 23.66 -5.11 -9.95
CA LYS A 318 23.29 -6.22 -9.05
C LYS A 318 23.15 -5.73 -7.61
N GLU A 319 24.09 -4.94 -7.11
CA GLU A 319 24.02 -4.40 -5.75
C GLU A 319 22.80 -3.47 -5.57
N CYS A 320 22.50 -2.62 -6.55
CA CYS A 320 21.31 -1.77 -6.54
C CYS A 320 20.02 -2.59 -6.57
N PHE A 321 19.99 -3.66 -7.37
CA PHE A 321 18.88 -4.59 -7.45
C PHE A 321 18.62 -5.26 -6.09
N GLU A 322 19.66 -5.82 -5.46
CA GLU A 322 19.57 -6.47 -4.15
C GLU A 322 19.10 -5.51 -3.05
N LYS A 323 19.68 -4.30 -3.00
CA LYS A 323 19.27 -3.26 -2.03
C LYS A 323 17.82 -2.85 -2.22
N ASN A 324 17.38 -2.71 -3.47
CA ASN A 324 16.00 -2.37 -3.77
C ASN A 324 15.05 -3.50 -3.35
N TRP A 325 15.42 -4.75 -3.63
CA TRP A 325 14.62 -5.91 -3.25
C TRP A 325 14.53 -6.07 -1.74
N LYS A 326 15.64 -5.92 -1.04
CA LYS A 326 15.69 -5.94 0.42
C LYS A 326 14.74 -4.91 1.04
N ARG A 327 14.68 -3.69 0.51
CA ARG A 327 13.72 -2.66 0.98
C ARG A 327 12.27 -3.06 0.76
N LYS A 328 11.95 -3.63 -0.40
CA LYS A 328 10.59 -4.14 -0.68
C LYS A 328 10.21 -5.24 0.30
N TRP A 329 11.13 -6.17 0.53
CA TRP A 329 10.97 -7.26 1.48
C TRP A 329 10.75 -6.76 2.91
N GLU A 330 11.60 -5.86 3.39
CA GLU A 330 11.47 -5.25 4.72
C GLU A 330 10.12 -4.54 4.89
N THR A 331 9.63 -3.87 3.84
CA THR A 331 8.32 -3.22 3.84
C THR A 331 7.18 -4.24 3.98
N MET A 332 7.24 -5.32 3.21
CA MET A 332 6.26 -6.41 3.26
C MET A 332 6.27 -7.12 4.62
N GLU A 333 7.44 -7.42 5.18
CA GLU A 333 7.57 -8.07 6.48
C GLU A 333 7.06 -7.18 7.61
N MET A 334 7.31 -5.86 7.56
CA MET A 334 6.73 -4.91 8.51
C MET A 334 5.20 -4.87 8.43
N GLU A 335 4.63 -4.90 7.23
CA GLU A 335 3.18 -4.93 7.02
C GLU A 335 2.57 -6.22 7.57
N LYS A 336 3.14 -7.38 7.22
CA LYS A 336 2.80 -8.69 7.74
C LYS A 336 2.82 -8.71 9.27
N GLN A 337 3.91 -8.23 9.88
CA GLN A 337 4.05 -8.23 11.34
C GLN A 337 3.03 -7.31 12.01
N LYS A 338 2.79 -6.12 11.45
CA LYS A 338 1.79 -5.17 11.96
C LYS A 338 0.39 -5.78 11.89
N GLU A 339 0.05 -6.43 10.80
CA GLU A 339 -1.28 -6.98 10.57
C GLU A 339 -1.53 -8.25 11.39
N ILE A 340 -0.56 -9.16 11.47
CA ILE A 340 -0.63 -10.34 12.34
C ILE A 340 -0.71 -9.94 13.81
N SER A 341 0.13 -9.00 14.26
CA SER A 341 0.12 -8.54 15.65
C SER A 341 -1.19 -7.85 16.03
N ALA A 342 -1.78 -7.03 15.14
CA ALA A 342 -3.09 -6.42 15.36
C ALA A 342 -4.19 -7.47 15.55
N ARG A 343 -4.22 -8.52 14.70
CA ARG A 343 -5.19 -9.61 14.83
C ARG A 343 -4.94 -10.47 16.07
N GLN A 344 -3.68 -10.73 16.43
CA GLN A 344 -3.33 -11.41 17.67
C GLN A 344 -3.82 -10.64 18.91
N GLN A 345 -3.58 -9.32 18.93
CA GLN A 345 -4.06 -8.47 20.02
C GLN A 345 -5.58 -8.53 20.14
N LEU A 346 -6.32 -8.49 19.03
CA LEU A 346 -7.76 -8.66 19.03
C LEU A 346 -8.19 -9.99 19.67
N VAL A 347 -7.57 -11.11 19.28
CA VAL A 347 -7.84 -12.42 19.89
C VAL A 347 -7.57 -12.40 21.40
N THR A 348 -6.42 -11.87 21.84
CA THR A 348 -6.09 -11.79 23.27
C THR A 348 -7.07 -10.90 24.05
N ASN A 349 -7.55 -9.81 23.45
CA ASN A 349 -8.51 -8.91 24.09
C ASN A 349 -9.88 -9.58 24.28
N ILE A 350 -10.35 -10.34 23.29
CA ILE A 350 -11.60 -11.10 23.40
C ILE A 350 -11.46 -12.21 24.43
N GLN A 351 -10.34 -12.94 24.43
CA GLN A 351 -10.05 -13.97 25.44
C GLN A 351 -10.06 -13.41 26.86
N ARG A 352 -9.40 -12.26 27.09
CA ARG A 352 -9.45 -11.57 28.40
C ARG A 352 -10.87 -11.18 28.79
N ARG A 353 -11.72 -10.79 27.83
CA ARG A 353 -13.11 -10.42 28.10
C ARG A 353 -13.94 -11.65 28.50
N ILE A 354 -13.73 -12.79 27.85
CA ILE A 354 -14.35 -14.07 28.24
C ILE A 354 -13.92 -14.45 29.66
N GLN A 355 -12.61 -14.45 29.94
CA GLN A 355 -12.08 -14.77 31.28
C GLN A 355 -12.65 -13.88 32.38
N LYS A 356 -12.90 -12.59 32.11
CA LYS A 356 -13.53 -11.67 33.06
C LYS A 356 -14.98 -12.04 33.38
N ILE A 357 -15.74 -12.51 32.38
CA ILE A 357 -17.14 -12.93 32.59
C ILE A 357 -17.19 -14.29 33.29
N GLU A 358 -16.28 -15.21 32.95
CA GLU A 358 -16.17 -16.52 33.58
C GLU A 358 -15.70 -16.41 35.04
N GLY A 359 -14.67 -15.59 35.29
CA GLY A 359 -14.04 -15.43 36.61
C GLY A 359 -14.69 -14.41 37.54
N SER A 360 -15.73 -13.68 37.10
CA SER A 360 -16.49 -12.81 37.99
C SER A 360 -17.45 -13.65 38.84
N PRO A 361 -17.23 -13.77 40.17
CA PRO A 361 -18.23 -14.38 41.04
C PRO A 361 -19.53 -13.59 40.99
N LEU A 362 -20.64 -14.29 41.23
CA LEU A 362 -22.02 -13.79 41.29
C LEU A 362 -22.16 -12.74 42.42
N ASN A 363 -21.69 -11.52 42.21
CA ASN A 363 -22.04 -10.39 43.06
C ASN A 363 -22.88 -9.41 42.23
N PRO A 364 -24.22 -9.43 42.37
CA PRO A 364 -25.11 -8.59 41.59
C PRO A 364 -25.11 -7.10 41.98
N GLU A 365 -24.22 -6.64 42.87
CA GLU A 365 -24.31 -5.31 43.49
C GLU A 365 -23.29 -4.27 43.00
N GLU A 366 -22.35 -4.62 42.12
CA GLU A 366 -21.46 -3.60 41.55
C GLU A 366 -22.01 -3.08 40.23
N SER A 367 -23.02 -2.22 40.36
CA SER A 367 -23.26 -1.20 39.34
C SER A 367 -21.93 -0.49 39.08
N PRO A 368 -21.47 -0.42 37.81
CA PRO A 368 -20.17 0.17 37.51
C PRO A 368 -20.17 1.60 38.05
N PRO A 369 -19.14 2.03 38.82
CA PRO A 369 -19.05 3.42 39.20
C PRO A 369 -19.12 4.23 37.92
N ALA A 370 -20.12 5.10 37.84
CA ALA A 370 -20.28 6.03 36.74
C ALA A 370 -18.94 6.74 36.57
N THR A 371 -18.14 6.27 35.61
CA THR A 371 -16.92 6.95 35.23
C THR A 371 -17.40 8.23 34.57
N ASN A 372 -17.55 9.26 35.40
CA ASN A 372 -17.48 10.65 35.04
C ASN A 372 -16.12 10.87 34.37
N ARG A 373 -16.00 10.41 33.13
CA ARG A 373 -15.10 11.01 32.15
C ARG A 373 -15.77 12.31 31.73
N SER A 374 -15.81 13.26 32.66
CA SER A 374 -15.65 14.66 32.35
C SER A 374 -14.33 14.79 31.61
N ARG A 375 -14.38 14.59 30.30
CA ARG A 375 -13.41 15.14 29.37
C ARG A 375 -13.58 16.65 29.41
N THR A 376 -13.06 17.28 30.46
CA THR A 376 -12.65 18.67 30.36
C THR A 376 -11.54 18.72 29.32
N PRO A 377 -11.69 19.47 28.22
CA PRO A 377 -10.56 19.78 27.37
C PRO A 377 -9.68 20.76 28.15
N THR A 378 -8.75 20.24 28.95
CA THR A 378 -7.63 21.06 29.42
C THR A 378 -6.87 21.51 28.19
N ALA A 379 -7.07 22.78 27.83
CA ALA A 379 -6.20 23.57 27.00
C ALA A 379 -4.80 23.58 27.64
N ARG A 380 -4.05 22.51 27.44
CA ARG A 380 -2.66 22.39 27.87
C ARG A 380 -1.80 22.75 26.67
N SER A 381 -1.42 24.02 26.65
CA SER A 381 -0.13 24.53 26.19
C SER A 381 0.57 23.68 25.12
N MET A 382 0.50 24.18 23.89
CA MET A 382 1.44 23.87 22.81
C MET A 382 2.88 23.75 23.33
N PRO A 383 3.54 22.58 23.25
CA PRO A 383 4.99 22.57 23.24
C PRO A 383 5.43 23.07 21.87
N LEU A 384 5.75 24.37 21.81
CA LEU A 384 6.68 24.93 20.84
C LEU A 384 8.01 24.19 20.95
N LYS A 385 8.18 23.06 20.25
CA LYS A 385 9.50 22.59 19.82
C LYS A 385 9.43 22.07 18.40
N LYS A 386 9.71 23.00 17.49
CA LYS A 386 10.33 22.80 16.18
C LYS A 386 11.37 21.67 16.28
N ASN A 387 11.08 20.54 15.67
CA ASN A 387 12.08 19.78 14.94
C ASN A 387 11.57 19.65 13.51
N MET A 388 11.70 20.76 12.77
CA MET A 388 11.76 20.69 11.32
C MET A 388 12.88 19.73 10.98
N VAL A 389 12.51 18.56 10.46
CA VAL A 389 13.36 17.84 9.54
C VAL A 389 13.69 18.83 8.43
N ARG A 390 14.88 19.42 8.53
CA ARG A 390 15.43 20.33 7.54
C ARG A 390 15.45 19.57 6.23
N SER A 391 14.64 20.00 5.28
CA SER A 391 14.87 19.69 3.88
C SER A 391 16.34 20.02 3.54
N PRO A 392 17.02 19.25 2.68
CA PRO A 392 18.40 19.46 2.29
C PRO A 392 18.51 20.63 1.29
N ALA A 393 18.04 21.80 1.71
CA ALA A 393 18.03 23.03 0.92
C ALA A 393 19.21 23.96 1.25
N ASN A 394 20.11 23.55 2.16
CA ASN A 394 21.25 24.37 2.57
C ASN A 394 22.61 23.73 2.28
N VAL A 395 22.71 23.03 1.14
CA VAL A 395 24.01 22.71 0.54
C VAL A 395 24.39 23.88 -0.36
N ASN A 396 25.55 24.46 -0.07
CA ASN A 396 26.19 25.59 -0.74
C ASN A 396 25.97 25.53 -2.28
N PRO A 397 25.38 26.56 -2.92
CA PRO A 397 25.06 26.54 -4.35
C PRO A 397 26.27 26.31 -5.26
N ARG A 398 27.49 26.58 -4.77
CA ARG A 398 28.76 26.29 -5.47
C ARG A 398 29.06 24.80 -5.64
N VAL A 399 28.49 23.92 -4.82
CA VAL A 399 28.67 22.46 -4.95
C VAL A 399 27.69 21.86 -5.96
N ARG A 400 26.49 22.46 -6.13
CA ARG A 400 25.52 22.04 -7.16
C ARG A 400 25.99 22.33 -8.59
N SER A 401 26.75 23.40 -8.82
CA SER A 401 27.25 23.73 -10.17
C SER A 401 28.33 22.75 -10.64
N VAL A 402 29.12 22.16 -9.73
CA VAL A 402 30.21 21.22 -10.11
C VAL A 402 29.65 19.82 -10.43
N ALA A 403 28.61 19.36 -9.73
CA ALA A 403 27.97 18.09 -10.02
C ALA A 403 27.09 18.12 -11.29
N ALA A 404 26.35 19.21 -11.51
CA ALA A 404 25.54 19.38 -12.73
C ALA A 404 26.39 19.64 -13.99
N SER A 405 27.57 20.24 -13.85
CA SER A 405 28.50 20.48 -14.98
C SER A 405 29.22 19.22 -15.45
N ARG A 406 29.25 18.13 -14.67
CA ARG A 406 29.83 16.84 -15.10
C ARG A 406 28.85 15.94 -15.85
N LEU A 407 27.54 16.09 -15.65
CA LEU A 407 26.52 15.28 -16.33
C LEU A 407 26.06 15.83 -17.70
N THR A 408 26.44 17.06 -18.06
CA THR A 408 25.97 17.72 -19.30
C THR A 408 27.08 18.02 -20.31
N ARG A 409 28.27 17.40 -20.17
CA ARG A 409 29.22 17.35 -21.28
C ARG A 409 28.63 16.48 -22.39
N ARG A 410 27.83 17.12 -23.25
CA ARG A 410 27.50 16.63 -24.58
C ARG A 410 28.81 16.26 -25.26
N GLN A 411 28.99 14.97 -25.52
CA GLN A 411 29.97 14.49 -26.49
C GLN A 411 29.83 15.35 -27.77
N PRO A 412 30.92 15.87 -28.35
CA PRO A 412 30.83 16.56 -29.61
C PRO A 412 30.22 15.60 -30.63
N VAL A 413 29.11 16.00 -31.24
CA VAL A 413 28.49 15.29 -32.35
C VAL A 413 29.49 15.29 -33.49
N VAL A 414 30.19 14.17 -33.68
CA VAL A 414 30.99 13.92 -34.88
C VAL A 414 30.02 13.91 -36.04
N ARG A 415 29.96 15.00 -36.81
CA ARG A 415 29.30 15.03 -38.11
C ARG A 415 30.00 14.01 -38.99
N LYS A 416 29.30 12.90 -39.30
CA LYS A 416 29.64 12.04 -40.43
C LYS A 416 29.60 12.91 -41.68
N VAL A 417 30.77 13.27 -42.18
CA VAL A 417 30.93 13.78 -43.54
C VAL A 417 30.65 12.59 -44.45
N GLY A 418 29.52 12.65 -45.16
CA GLY A 418 29.22 11.70 -46.23
C GLY A 418 30.28 11.86 -47.31
N MET A 419 31.16 10.87 -47.42
CA MET A 419 32.02 10.70 -48.58
C MET A 419 31.09 10.32 -49.75
N TYR A 420 30.89 11.26 -50.67
CA TYR A 420 30.52 10.94 -52.04
C TYR A 420 31.71 10.21 -52.67
N THR A 421 31.53 8.94 -53.00
CA THR A 421 32.41 8.23 -53.93
C THR A 421 32.08 8.65 -55.37
N PRO A 422 33.09 8.87 -56.23
CA PRO A 422 32.92 9.06 -57.66
C PRO A 422 32.45 7.79 -58.38
#